data_AF-A0A7C3XNU6-F1
#
_entry.id   AF-A0A7C3XNU6-F1
#
_cell.length_a   1.000
_cell.length_b   1.000
_cell.length_c   1.000
_cell.angle_alpha   90.00
_cell.angle_beta   90.00
_cell.angle_gamma   90.00
#
_symmetry.space_group_name_H-M   'P 1'
#
loop_
_entity.id
_entity.type
_entity.pdbx_description
1 polymer ?
#
loop_
_entity_poly.entity_id
_entity_poly.type
_entity_poly.pdbx_seq_one_letter_code
_entity_poly.pdbx_strand_id
1 'polypeptide(L)'
;MAKIVVRKIVLYGALLAIMFFLIGPYLWVIICSVQKEADLISKPPHWIPTDPTLQNYLLVFLPEVGKKGQLIVSVEKMPRGMLNSTVVALTIVVLNLFLAIPAAYSLSRFRFRGSRTVSLFIIATRMIPSVAVVIPYFIILKTAGLLDTLLALILPYIPYTLPFTIWILHGYFVTISPDL
;
A
#
# COMPACT_ATOMS: atom_id res chain seq x y z
N MET A 1 -10.27 -30.91 32.33
CA MET A 1 -10.06 -31.11 30.87
C MET A 1 -11.17 -30.50 30.00
N ALA A 2 -12.47 -30.77 30.26
CA ALA A 2 -13.57 -30.29 29.42
C ALA A 2 -13.61 -28.76 29.18
N LYS A 3 -13.37 -27.94 30.22
CA LYS A 3 -13.30 -26.46 30.08
C LYS A 3 -12.20 -25.97 29.14
N ILE A 4 -11.08 -26.70 29.04
CA ILE A 4 -9.97 -26.38 28.13
C ILE A 4 -10.35 -26.72 26.69
N VAL A 5 -11.02 -27.86 26.49
CA VAL A 5 -11.49 -28.29 25.16
C VAL A 5 -12.54 -27.31 24.62
N VAL A 6 -13.53 -26.95 25.43
CA VAL A 6 -14.58 -25.96 25.04
C VAL A 6 -13.95 -24.60 24.71
N ARG A 7 -13.02 -24.10 25.54
CA ARG A 7 -12.30 -22.85 25.26
C ARG A 7 -11.54 -22.91 23.93
N LYS A 8 -10.88 -24.04 23.63
CA LYS A 8 -10.17 -24.22 22.34
C LYS A 8 -11.14 -24.22 21.15
N ILE A 9 -12.27 -24.91 21.26
CA ILE A 9 -13.30 -24.94 20.20
C ILE A 9 -13.85 -23.54 19.92
N VAL A 10 -14.20 -22.78 20.97
CA VAL A 10 -14.67 -21.40 20.83
C VAL A 10 -13.60 -20.51 20.21
N LEU A 11 -12.34 -20.66 20.64
CA LEU A 11 -11.23 -19.89 20.10
C LEU A 11 -10.98 -20.21 18.62
N TYR A 12 -10.93 -21.48 18.24
CA TYR A 12 -10.75 -21.88 16.84
C TYR A 12 -11.94 -21.47 15.96
N GLY A 13 -13.17 -21.59 16.47
CA GLY A 13 -14.36 -21.11 15.77
C GLY A 13 -14.33 -19.60 15.54
N ALA A 14 -13.96 -18.82 16.56
CA ALA A 14 -13.78 -17.37 16.44
C ALA A 14 -12.66 -17.00 15.45
N LEU A 15 -11.53 -17.71 15.50
CA LEU A 15 -10.44 -17.51 14.53
C LEU A 15 -10.87 -17.80 13.09
N LEU A 16 -11.62 -18.88 12.86
CA LEU A 16 -12.14 -19.21 11.53
C LEU A 16 -13.13 -18.15 11.03
N ALA A 17 -14.01 -17.65 11.89
CA ALA A 17 -14.95 -16.59 11.54
C ALA A 17 -14.22 -15.29 11.17
N ILE A 18 -13.22 -14.89 11.98
CA ILE A 18 -12.38 -13.72 11.71
C ILE A 18 -11.60 -13.92 10.40
N MET A 19 -11.03 -15.10 10.18
CA MET A 19 -10.30 -15.43 8.96
C MET A 19 -11.20 -15.32 7.72
N PHE A 20 -12.41 -15.89 7.77
CA PHE A 20 -13.36 -15.78 6.67
C PHE A 20 -13.80 -14.34 6.41
N PHE A 21 -14.06 -13.56 7.47
CA PHE A 21 -14.43 -12.16 7.34
C PHE A 21 -13.31 -11.30 6.72
N LEU A 22 -12.06 -11.54 7.10
CA LEU A 22 -10.91 -10.80 6.59
C LEU A 22 -10.50 -11.22 5.18
N ILE A 23 -10.48 -12.53 4.89
CA ILE A 23 -9.94 -13.09 3.65
C ILE A 23 -11.02 -13.27 2.58
N GLY A 24 -12.28 -13.45 2.98
CA GLY A 24 -13.41 -13.70 2.08
C GLY A 24 -13.53 -12.71 0.92
N PRO A 25 -13.50 -11.38 1.16
CA PRO A 25 -13.55 -10.39 0.09
C PRO A 25 -12.39 -10.50 -0.91
N TYR A 26 -11.18 -10.83 -0.45
CA TYR A 26 -10.02 -11.01 -1.32
C TYR A 26 -10.11 -12.28 -2.16
N LEU A 27 -10.62 -13.38 -1.58
CA LEU A 27 -10.92 -14.60 -2.34
C LEU A 27 -11.95 -14.32 -3.42
N TRP A 28 -12.96 -13.51 -3.12
CA TRP A 28 -13.96 -13.11 -4.11
C TRP A 28 -13.34 -12.30 -5.24
N VAL A 29 -12.43 -11.36 -4.96
CA VAL A 29 -11.69 -10.63 -6.02
C VAL A 29 -10.85 -11.57 -6.90
N ILE A 30 -10.26 -12.62 -6.34
CA ILE A 30 -9.53 -13.65 -7.12
C ILE A 30 -10.49 -14.48 -7.98
N ILE A 31 -11.70 -14.77 -7.49
CA ILE A 31 -12.73 -15.43 -8.29
C ILE A 31 -13.20 -14.52 -9.43
N CYS A 32 -13.37 -13.22 -9.16
CA CYS A 32 -13.76 -12.24 -10.17
C CYS A 32 -12.69 -12.03 -11.25
N SER A 33 -11.40 -12.18 -10.93
CA SER A 33 -10.34 -12.01 -11.91
C SER A 33 -10.34 -13.08 -13.02
N VAL A 34 -10.96 -14.24 -12.79
CA VAL A 34 -11.12 -15.31 -13.78
C VAL A 34 -12.51 -15.33 -14.44
N GLN A 35 -13.41 -14.42 -14.06
CA GLN A 35 -14.74 -14.29 -14.64
C GLN A 35 -14.74 -13.43 -15.91
N LYS A 36 -15.68 -13.68 -16.82
CA LYS A 36 -15.90 -12.83 -17.99
C LYS A 36 -16.62 -11.55 -17.55
N GLU A 37 -16.41 -10.43 -18.27
CA GLU A 37 -17.07 -9.16 -17.96
C GLU A 37 -18.60 -9.29 -17.92
N ALA A 38 -19.18 -10.06 -18.84
CA ALA A 38 -20.61 -10.34 -18.91
C ALA A 38 -21.15 -11.02 -17.62
N ASP A 39 -20.36 -11.89 -17.00
CA ASP A 39 -20.75 -12.59 -15.77
C ASP A 39 -20.70 -11.64 -14.56
N LEU A 40 -19.75 -10.70 -14.54
CA LEU A 40 -19.59 -9.72 -13.46
C LEU A 40 -20.72 -8.69 -13.41
N ILE A 41 -21.27 -8.31 -14.57
CA ILE A 41 -22.36 -7.33 -14.69
C ILE A 41 -23.76 -7.97 -14.75
N SER A 42 -23.82 -9.30 -14.74
CA SER A 42 -25.06 -10.07 -14.82
C SER A 42 -26.00 -9.81 -13.63
N LYS A 43 -27.31 -9.95 -13.86
CA LYS A 43 -28.36 -9.88 -12.84
C LYS A 43 -29.22 -11.14 -12.93
N PRO A 44 -29.23 -12.04 -11.93
CA PRO A 44 -28.51 -11.98 -10.65
C PRO A 44 -26.99 -12.19 -10.79
N PRO A 45 -26.16 -11.65 -9.87
CA PRO A 45 -24.70 -11.79 -9.94
C PRO A 45 -24.25 -13.24 -9.73
N HIS A 46 -23.33 -13.70 -10.57
CA HIS A 46 -22.69 -15.01 -10.44
C HIS A 46 -21.53 -14.95 -9.43
N TRP A 47 -21.73 -15.55 -8.26
CA TRP A 47 -20.70 -15.63 -7.22
C TRP A 47 -19.60 -16.65 -7.54
N ILE A 48 -19.91 -17.65 -8.39
CA ILE A 48 -18.99 -18.67 -8.86
C ILE A 48 -18.99 -18.62 -10.39
N PRO A 49 -17.82 -18.55 -11.07
CA PRO A 49 -17.71 -18.56 -12.52
C PRO A 49 -18.33 -19.82 -13.11
N THR A 50 -19.19 -19.64 -14.11
CA THR A 50 -19.71 -20.73 -14.96
C THR A 50 -18.63 -21.22 -15.93
N ASP A 51 -17.89 -20.29 -16.53
CA ASP A 51 -16.75 -20.55 -17.42
C ASP A 51 -15.51 -19.76 -16.94
N PRO A 52 -14.68 -20.30 -16.03
CA PRO A 52 -13.46 -19.64 -15.61
C PRO A 52 -12.49 -19.52 -16.80
N THR A 53 -11.92 -18.32 -16.99
CA THR A 53 -10.95 -18.06 -18.07
C THR A 53 -9.74 -17.30 -17.55
N LEU A 54 -8.58 -17.53 -18.17
CA LEU A 54 -7.35 -16.77 -17.90
C LEU A 54 -7.18 -15.60 -18.89
N GLN A 55 -8.22 -15.27 -19.66
CA GLN A 55 -8.14 -14.26 -20.70
C GLN A 55 -7.84 -12.88 -20.12
N ASN A 56 -8.41 -12.53 -18.97
CA ASN A 56 -8.13 -11.26 -18.29
C ASN A 56 -6.64 -11.11 -17.96
N TYR A 57 -5.97 -12.18 -17.52
CA TYR A 57 -4.53 -12.17 -17.25
C TYR A 57 -3.71 -12.07 -18.53
N LEU A 58 -4.07 -12.81 -19.57
CA LEU A 58 -3.39 -12.75 -20.87
C LEU A 58 -3.51 -11.36 -21.50
N LEU A 59 -4.67 -10.71 -21.39
CA LEU A 59 -4.87 -9.34 -21.89
C LEU A 59 -4.00 -8.32 -21.14
N VAL A 60 -3.80 -8.50 -19.83
CA VAL A 60 -2.96 -7.61 -19.02
C VAL A 60 -1.47 -7.79 -19.34
N PHE A 61 -0.98 -9.03 -19.38
CA PHE A 61 0.47 -9.30 -19.51
C PHE A 61 0.95 -9.45 -20.96
N LEU A 62 0.08 -9.85 -21.88
CA LEU A 62 0.37 -10.04 -23.29
C LEU A 62 -0.66 -9.28 -24.15
N PRO A 63 -0.67 -7.94 -24.09
CA PRO A 63 -1.65 -7.12 -24.81
C PRO A 63 -1.65 -7.34 -26.33
N GLU A 64 -0.55 -7.87 -26.90
CA GLU A 64 -0.47 -8.25 -28.31
C GLU A 64 -1.39 -9.41 -28.71
N VAL A 65 -1.68 -10.32 -27.79
CA VAL A 65 -2.57 -11.49 -28.01
C VAL A 65 -4.04 -11.04 -28.06
N GLY A 66 -4.37 -9.89 -27.49
CA GLY A 66 -5.70 -9.29 -27.44
C GLY A 66 -6.11 -8.45 -28.64
N LYS A 67 -5.26 -8.29 -29.67
CA LYS A 67 -5.47 -7.37 -30.82
C LYS A 67 -6.68 -7.66 -31.73
N LYS A 68 -7.52 -8.64 -31.42
CA LYS A 68 -8.70 -9.02 -32.24
C LYS A 68 -10.00 -8.24 -31.96
N GLY A 69 -10.02 -7.30 -31.03
CA GLY A 69 -11.21 -6.45 -30.82
C GLY A 69 -10.92 -5.32 -29.84
N GLN A 70 -11.35 -4.11 -30.22
CA GLN A 70 -11.37 -2.84 -29.46
C GLN A 70 -10.77 -2.93 -28.04
N LEU A 71 -9.44 -2.99 -27.95
CA LEU A 71 -8.78 -3.02 -26.66
C LEU A 71 -8.83 -1.60 -26.08
N ILE A 72 -9.41 -1.47 -24.88
CA ILE A 72 -9.40 -0.23 -24.11
C ILE A 72 -7.92 0.14 -23.88
N VAL A 73 -7.50 1.31 -24.37
CA VAL A 73 -6.11 1.84 -24.31
C VAL A 73 -5.49 1.74 -22.91
N SER A 74 -6.33 1.70 -21.87
CA SER A 74 -5.94 1.57 -20.46
C SER A 74 -5.27 0.23 -20.11
N VAL A 75 -5.65 -0.89 -20.77
CA VAL A 75 -5.12 -2.23 -20.43
C VAL A 75 -3.71 -2.43 -20.98
N GLU A 76 -3.41 -1.88 -22.16
CA GLU A 76 -2.09 -1.99 -22.81
C GLU A 76 -0.96 -1.39 -21.95
N LYS A 77 -1.26 -0.32 -21.21
CA LYS A 77 -0.28 0.37 -20.35
C LYS A 77 -0.10 -0.29 -18.99
N MET A 78 -0.89 -1.31 -18.65
CA MET A 78 -0.90 -1.90 -17.31
C MET A 78 0.45 -2.50 -16.89
N PRO A 79 1.19 -3.29 -17.72
CA PRO A 79 2.51 -3.79 -17.36
C PRO A 79 3.52 -2.68 -17.04
N ARG A 80 3.52 -1.61 -17.83
CA ARG A 80 4.37 -0.43 -17.58
C ARG A 80 3.96 0.29 -16.31
N GLY A 81 2.66 0.43 -16.05
CA GLY A 81 2.14 1.00 -14.80
C GLY A 81 2.56 0.20 -13.55
N MET A 82 2.56 -1.13 -13.64
CA MET A 82 3.06 -2.00 -12.57
C MET A 82 4.55 -1.80 -12.33
N LEU A 83 5.37 -1.74 -13.40
CA LEU A 83 6.80 -1.47 -13.29
C LEU A 83 7.07 -0.10 -12.67
N ASN A 84 6.38 0.95 -13.15
CA ASN A 84 6.49 2.30 -12.60
C ASN A 84 6.14 2.33 -11.11
N SER A 85 5.07 1.64 -10.70
CA SER A 85 4.66 1.54 -9.29
C SER A 85 5.74 0.85 -8.44
N THR A 86 6.33 -0.24 -8.92
CA THR A 86 7.42 -0.94 -8.25
C THR A 86 8.66 -0.05 -8.11
N VAL A 87 9.08 0.63 -9.17
CA VAL A 87 10.23 1.54 -9.16
C VAL A 87 10.01 2.68 -8.18
N VAL A 88 8.83 3.32 -8.23
CA VAL A 88 8.48 4.42 -7.31
C VAL A 88 8.45 3.94 -5.87
N ALA A 89 7.80 2.81 -5.59
CA ALA A 89 7.70 2.25 -4.24
C ALA A 89 9.08 1.91 -3.66
N LEU A 90 9.92 1.19 -4.40
CA LEU A 90 11.28 0.84 -3.95
C LEU A 90 12.14 2.08 -3.72
N THR A 91 12.06 3.07 -4.62
CA THR A 91 12.80 4.33 -4.47
C THR A 91 12.38 5.07 -3.21
N ILE A 92 11.07 5.17 -2.94
CA ILE A 92 10.54 5.78 -1.72
C ILE A 92 11.01 5.01 -0.47
N VAL A 93 11.00 3.68 -0.49
CA VAL A 93 11.47 2.85 0.63
C VAL A 93 12.93 3.15 0.95
N VAL A 94 13.80 3.11 -0.06
CA VAL A 94 15.24 3.35 0.13
C VAL A 94 15.50 4.76 0.65
N LEU A 95 14.91 5.78 0.03
CA LEU A 95 15.10 7.17 0.44
C LEU A 95 14.52 7.45 1.84
N ASN A 96 13.35 6.89 2.15
CA ASN A 96 12.78 7.03 3.49
C ASN A 96 13.65 6.38 4.55
N LEU A 97 14.16 5.17 4.33
CA LEU A 97 15.02 4.50 5.30
C LEU A 97 16.31 5.30 5.49
N PHE A 98 16.91 5.77 4.40
CA PHE A 98 18.11 6.60 4.44
C PHE A 98 17.93 7.85 5.32
N LEU A 99 16.77 8.50 5.26
CA LEU A 99 16.45 9.68 6.07
C LEU A 99 15.95 9.33 7.49
N ALA A 100 15.12 8.29 7.60
CA ALA A 100 14.42 7.96 8.84
C ALA A 100 15.32 7.26 9.85
N ILE A 101 16.26 6.41 9.41
CA ILE A 101 17.19 5.70 10.30
C ILE A 101 18.00 6.69 11.16
N PRO A 102 18.74 7.68 10.61
CA PRO A 102 19.49 8.62 11.43
C PRO A 102 18.58 9.53 12.27
N ALA A 103 17.41 9.91 11.77
CA ALA A 103 16.45 10.71 12.51
C ALA A 103 15.88 9.95 13.73
N ALA A 104 15.45 8.71 13.55
CA ALA A 104 14.94 7.86 14.61
C ALA A 104 16.04 7.47 15.62
N TYR A 105 17.24 7.17 15.13
CA TYR A 105 18.39 6.85 15.98
C TYR A 105 18.76 8.04 16.86
N SER A 106 18.82 9.24 16.28
CA SER A 106 19.16 10.43 17.05
C SER A 106 18.10 10.79 18.09
N LEU A 107 16.81 10.64 17.76
CA LEU A 107 15.72 10.86 18.71
C LEU A 107 15.67 9.84 19.85
N SER A 108 16.10 8.59 19.59
CA SER A 108 16.06 7.52 20.59
C SER A 108 17.31 7.48 21.48
N ARG A 109 18.49 7.84 20.95
CA ARG A 109 19.77 7.71 21.68
C ARG A 109 20.33 9.01 22.22
N PHE A 110 20.12 10.14 21.54
CA PHE A 110 20.68 11.43 21.99
C PHE A 110 19.66 12.28 22.75
N ARG A 111 20.07 12.79 23.91
CA ARG A 111 19.31 13.80 24.65
C ARG A 111 19.78 15.19 24.21
N PHE A 112 19.07 15.79 23.27
CA PHE A 112 19.32 17.17 22.83
C PHE A 112 18.16 18.09 23.19
N ARG A 113 18.44 19.39 23.30
CA ARG A 113 17.45 20.40 23.69
C ARG A 113 16.39 20.51 22.57
N GLY A 114 15.13 20.20 22.90
CA GLY A 114 14.01 20.24 21.96
C GLY A 114 13.64 18.90 21.29
N SER A 115 14.26 17.78 21.67
CA SER A 115 13.96 16.45 21.08
C SER A 115 12.47 16.07 21.15
N ARG A 116 11.80 16.38 22.26
CA ARG A 116 10.36 16.18 22.43
C ARG A 116 9.54 17.03 21.46
N THR A 117 9.92 18.29 21.27
CA THR A 117 9.23 19.20 20.34
C THR A 117 9.40 18.73 18.89
N VAL A 118 10.60 18.30 18.50
CA VAL A 118 10.85 17.74 17.17
C VAL A 118 10.02 16.47 16.94
N SER A 119 9.99 15.55 17.92
CA SER A 119 9.18 14.33 17.82
C SER A 119 7.69 14.64 17.67
N LEU A 120 7.16 15.56 18.49
CA LEU A 120 5.76 16.00 18.40
C LEU A 120 5.47 16.69 17.06
N PHE A 121 6.38 17.53 16.57
CA PHE A 121 6.23 18.19 15.27
C PHE A 121 6.16 17.17 14.12
N ILE A 122 7.07 16.19 14.11
CA ILE A 122 7.07 15.11 13.11
C ILE A 122 5.71 14.41 13.09
N ILE A 123 5.19 14.01 14.25
CA ILE A 123 3.88 13.32 14.32
C ILE A 123 2.74 14.27 13.91
N ALA A 124 2.79 15.55 14.31
CA ALA A 124 1.76 16.53 13.98
C ALA A 124 1.60 16.73 12.47
N THR A 125 2.68 16.60 11.67
CA THR A 125 2.56 16.68 10.21
C THR A 125 1.62 15.63 9.60
N ARG A 126 1.40 14.48 10.27
CA ARG A 126 0.46 13.44 9.82
C ARG A 126 -1.01 13.79 10.04
N MET A 127 -1.29 14.80 10.86
CA MET A 127 -2.66 15.28 11.10
C MET A 127 -3.16 16.16 9.95
N ILE A 128 -2.25 16.61 9.07
CA ILE A 128 -2.61 17.37 7.88
C ILE A 128 -3.37 16.44 6.91
N PRO A 129 -4.59 16.77 6.51
CA PRO A 129 -5.34 15.96 5.56
C PRO A 129 -4.62 15.95 4.21
N SER A 130 -4.37 14.76 3.66
CA SER A 130 -3.61 14.58 2.42
C SER A 130 -4.18 15.40 1.25
N VAL A 131 -5.51 15.44 1.13
CA VAL A 131 -6.25 16.23 0.14
C VAL A 131 -5.89 17.72 0.18
N ALA A 132 -5.63 18.32 1.35
CA ALA A 132 -5.32 19.74 1.46
C ALA A 132 -3.96 20.12 0.85
N VAL A 133 -3.02 19.16 0.78
CA VAL A 133 -1.66 19.39 0.28
C VAL A 133 -1.53 19.08 -1.21
N VAL A 134 -2.54 18.44 -1.83
CA VAL A 134 -2.52 18.06 -3.25
C VAL A 134 -2.35 19.28 -4.16
N ILE A 135 -3.14 20.35 -3.96
CA ILE A 135 -3.07 21.55 -4.80
C ILE A 135 -1.70 22.24 -4.70
N PRO A 136 -1.16 22.50 -3.48
CA PRO A 136 0.20 23.03 -3.34
C PRO A 136 1.26 22.17 -4.04
N TYR A 137 1.23 20.85 -3.87
CA TYR A 137 2.19 19.98 -4.54
C TYR A 137 2.06 20.02 -6.06
N PHE A 138 0.84 20.04 -6.58
CA PHE A 138 0.61 20.18 -8.02
C PHE A 138 1.23 21.48 -8.56
N ILE A 139 1.03 22.61 -7.88
CA ILE A 139 1.61 23.90 -8.30
C ILE A 139 3.13 23.83 -8.29
N ILE A 140 3.75 23.32 -7.21
CA ILE A 140 5.22 23.19 -7.10
C ILE A 140 5.77 22.34 -8.24
N LEU A 141 5.19 21.16 -8.48
CA LEU A 141 5.64 20.23 -9.52
C LEU A 141 5.42 20.80 -10.93
N LYS A 142 4.31 21.52 -11.14
CA LYS A 142 4.04 22.25 -12.39
C LYS A 142 5.09 23.33 -12.64
N THR A 143 5.39 24.16 -11.66
CA THR A 143 6.40 25.22 -11.79
C THR A 143 7.80 24.66 -11.97
N ALA A 144 8.09 23.50 -11.40
CA ALA A 144 9.36 22.79 -11.56
C ALA A 144 9.46 22.02 -12.90
N GLY A 145 8.40 21.97 -13.71
CA GLY A 145 8.38 21.21 -14.97
C GLY A 145 8.45 19.69 -14.78
N LEU A 146 8.09 19.19 -13.58
CA LEU A 146 8.21 17.78 -13.21
C LEU A 146 6.92 16.98 -13.44
N LEU A 147 5.86 17.60 -13.97
CA LEU A 147 4.61 16.91 -14.26
C LEU A 147 4.83 15.75 -15.24
N ASP A 148 3.98 14.73 -15.12
CA ASP A 148 4.02 13.50 -15.92
C ASP A 148 5.32 12.69 -15.80
N THR A 149 6.09 12.86 -14.71
CA THR A 149 7.27 12.07 -14.39
C THR A 149 7.09 11.22 -13.12
N LEU A 150 7.93 10.19 -12.96
CA LEU A 150 7.97 9.42 -11.70
C LEU A 150 8.44 10.27 -10.51
N LEU A 151 9.22 11.33 -10.75
CA LEU A 151 9.66 12.25 -9.69
C LEU A 151 8.50 13.04 -9.09
N ALA A 152 7.47 13.37 -9.90
CA ALA A 152 6.25 14.00 -9.39
C ALA A 152 5.49 13.12 -8.38
N LEU A 153 5.71 11.80 -8.42
CA LEU A 153 5.18 10.86 -7.42
C LEU A 153 6.14 10.70 -6.24
N ILE A 154 7.44 10.52 -6.50
CA ILE A 154 8.42 10.22 -5.44
C ILE A 154 8.55 11.39 -4.46
N LEU A 155 8.70 12.62 -4.95
CA LEU A 155 9.03 13.77 -4.10
C LEU A 155 7.97 14.11 -3.07
N PRO A 156 6.65 14.14 -3.39
CA PRO A 156 5.62 14.39 -2.38
C PRO A 156 5.42 13.22 -1.41
N TYR A 157 5.67 11.99 -1.86
CA TYR A 157 5.47 10.80 -1.03
C TYR A 157 6.49 10.67 0.09
N ILE A 158 7.73 11.12 -0.10
CA ILE A 158 8.78 11.08 0.94
C ILE A 158 8.33 11.80 2.22
N PRO A 159 8.07 13.13 2.24
CA PRO A 159 7.65 13.82 3.46
C PRO A 159 6.29 13.32 3.99
N TYR A 160 5.44 12.74 3.14
CA TYR A 160 4.17 12.14 3.58
C TYR A 160 4.36 10.84 4.38
N THR A 161 5.34 10.03 4.03
CA THR A 161 5.57 8.70 4.65
C THR A 161 6.66 8.72 5.72
N LEU A 162 7.64 9.62 5.59
CA LEU A 162 8.79 9.77 6.47
C LEU A 162 8.43 9.88 7.97
N PRO A 163 7.43 10.68 8.40
CA PRO A 163 7.07 10.78 9.82
C PRO A 163 6.67 9.45 10.46
N PHE A 164 5.94 8.63 9.71
CA PHE A 164 5.50 7.32 10.19
C PHE A 164 6.67 6.34 10.29
N THR A 165 7.55 6.34 9.28
CA THR A 165 8.77 5.53 9.30
C THR A 165 9.68 5.91 10.47
N ILE A 166 9.90 7.21 10.72
CA ILE A 166 10.67 7.69 11.88
C ILE A 166 10.03 7.21 13.18
N TRP A 167 8.72 7.31 13.31
CA TRP A 167 8.01 6.94 14.53
C TRP A 167 8.09 5.44 14.83
N ILE A 168 7.91 4.58 13.81
CA ILE A 168 8.10 3.12 13.94
C ILE A 168 9.53 2.80 14.36
N LEU A 169 10.53 3.32 13.63
CA LEU A 169 11.93 3.04 13.91
C LEU A 169 12.34 3.55 15.29
N HIS A 170 11.85 4.71 15.70
CA HIS A 170 12.08 5.25 17.04
C HIS A 170 11.49 4.33 18.11
N GLY A 171 10.23 3.89 17.93
CA GLY A 171 9.59 2.94 18.84
C GLY A 171 10.38 1.63 18.97
N TYR A 172 10.91 1.12 17.86
CA TYR A 172 11.76 -0.07 17.87
C TYR A 172 13.12 0.18 18.55
N PHE A 173 13.84 1.25 18.19
CA PHE A 173 15.17 1.55 18.75
C PHE A 173 15.15 1.78 20.26
N VAL A 174 14.06 2.35 20.81
CA VAL A 174 13.90 2.51 22.26
C VAL A 174 13.81 1.17 22.99
N THR A 175 13.34 0.09 22.34
CA THR A 175 13.25 -1.24 22.97
C THR A 175 14.61 -1.97 23.07
N ILE A 176 15.60 -1.53 22.29
CA ILE A 176 16.94 -2.12 22.30
C ILE A 176 17.75 -1.48 23.42
N SER A 177 18.33 -2.31 24.31
CA SER A 177 19.19 -1.81 25.40
C SER A 177 20.30 -0.91 24.86
N PRO A 178 20.63 0.23 25.52
CA PRO A 178 21.76 1.07 25.15
C PRO A 178 23.13 0.39 25.30
N ASP A 179 23.20 -0.72 26.02
CA ASP A 179 24.45 -1.40 26.40
C ASP A 179 24.94 -2.44 25.36
N LEU A 180 24.19 -2.63 24.26
CA LEU A 180 24.56 -3.42 23.08
C LEU A 180 25.24 -2.54 22.02
#